data_AF-A0A4Y2AD11-F1
#
_entry.id   AF-A0A4Y2AD11-F1
#
_cell.length_a   1.000
_cell.length_b   1.000
_cell.length_c   1.000
_cell.angle_alpha   90.00
_cell.angle_beta   90.00
_cell.angle_gamma   90.00
#
_symmetry.space_group_name_H-M   'P 1'
#
loop_
_entity.id
_entity.type
_entity.pdbx_description
1 polymer ?
#
loop_
_entity_poly.entity_id
_entity_poly.type
_entity_poly.pdbx_seq_one_letter_code
_entity_poly.pdbx_strand_id
1 'polypeptide(L)'
;MSRSALRKMIQKFETIGQLGIFPGRRRKQILTSSVEDVAIAVVEANSQSPHGNVSVPDVSRVLDMPARKILRRILNLYPYKIKPLHQLQDGDSEVRTTFALEFLARMLVDVTWPRNVLWSPLLPQWAL
;
A
#
# COMPACT_ATOMS: atom_id res chain seq x y z
N MET A 1 24.54 -32.55 9.16
CA MET A 1 23.38 -33.30 8.61
C MET A 1 23.31 -34.68 9.26
N SER A 2 22.12 -35.19 9.57
CA SER A 2 21.97 -36.52 10.17
C SER A 2 22.06 -37.63 9.11
N ARG A 3 22.48 -38.84 9.53
CA ARG A 3 22.48 -40.05 8.66
C ARG A 3 21.11 -40.34 8.05
N SER A 4 20.03 -40.04 8.78
CA SER A 4 18.66 -40.20 8.30
C SER A 4 18.27 -39.17 7.23
N ALA A 5 18.77 -37.93 7.33
CA ALA A 5 18.55 -36.91 6.31
C ALA A 5 19.27 -37.26 4.99
N LEU A 6 20.48 -37.81 5.08
CA LEU A 6 21.26 -38.22 3.91
C LEU A 6 20.57 -39.35 3.12
N ARG A 7 20.09 -40.40 3.81
CA ARG A 7 19.33 -41.49 3.16
C ARG A 7 18.10 -40.98 2.42
N LYS A 8 17.35 -40.03 3.01
CA LYS A 8 16.17 -39.44 2.37
C LYS A 8 16.51 -38.62 1.13
N MET A 9 17.66 -37.97 1.09
CA MET A 9 18.11 -37.23 -0.10
C MET A 9 18.51 -38.17 -1.22
N ILE A 10 19.25 -39.24 -0.91
CA ILE A 10 19.66 -40.27 -1.88
C ILE A 10 18.43 -40.93 -2.49
N GLN A 11 17.46 -41.35 -1.66
CA GLN A 11 16.22 -41.96 -2.14
C GLN A 11 15.43 -41.02 -3.07
N LYS A 12 15.34 -39.72 -2.73
CA LYS A 12 14.69 -38.73 -3.61
C LYS A 12 15.42 -38.56 -4.94
N PHE A 13 16.75 -38.61 -4.93
CA PHE A 13 17.54 -38.53 -6.16
C PHE A 13 17.33 -39.77 -7.03
N GLU A 14 17.35 -40.98 -6.46
CA GLU A 14 17.08 -42.21 -7.21
C GLU A 14 15.67 -42.22 -7.83
N THR A 15 14.70 -41.60 -7.15
CA THR A 15 13.31 -41.57 -7.62
C THR A 15 13.05 -40.47 -8.66
N ILE A 16 13.70 -39.31 -8.52
CA ILE A 16 13.39 -38.09 -9.31
C ILE A 16 14.51 -37.74 -10.31
N GLY A 17 15.69 -38.35 -10.17
CA GLY A 17 16.88 -38.09 -10.99
C GLY A 17 17.53 -36.72 -10.74
N GLN A 18 17.02 -35.92 -9.79
CA GLN A 18 17.44 -34.54 -9.61
C GLN A 18 17.45 -34.11 -8.14
N LEU A 19 18.56 -33.52 -7.69
CA LEU A 19 18.70 -32.87 -6.38
C LEU A 19 18.49 -31.35 -6.47
N GLY A 20 17.70 -30.89 -7.44
CA GLY A 20 17.43 -29.48 -7.65
C GLY A 20 16.71 -28.85 -6.44
N ILE A 21 16.93 -27.55 -6.24
CA ILE A 21 16.17 -26.76 -5.27
C ILE A 21 14.73 -26.70 -5.75
N PHE A 22 13.90 -27.62 -5.25
CA PHE A 22 12.47 -27.55 -5.52
C PHE A 22 11.90 -26.29 -4.86
N PRO A 23 11.03 -25.53 -5.57
CA PRO A 23 10.36 -24.39 -4.96
C PRO A 23 9.62 -24.88 -3.72
N GLY A 24 10.05 -24.40 -2.56
CA GLY A 24 9.49 -24.81 -1.27
C GLY A 24 7.96 -24.63 -1.26
N ARG A 25 7.27 -25.53 -0.54
CA ARG A 25 5.80 -25.63 -0.38
C ARG A 25 5.07 -24.40 -0.94
N ARG A 26 4.71 -24.49 -2.22
CA ARG A 26 4.30 -23.36 -3.07
C ARG A 26 3.30 -22.46 -2.34
N ARG A 27 3.67 -21.19 -2.16
CA ARG A 27 2.68 -20.13 -1.90
C ARG A 27 1.87 -19.99 -3.18
N LYS A 28 0.53 -20.06 -3.09
CA LYS A 28 -0.37 -19.88 -4.25
C LYS A 28 0.03 -18.61 -5.00
N GLN A 29 0.11 -18.72 -6.34
CA GLN A 29 0.31 -17.58 -7.22
C GLN A 29 -0.81 -16.58 -6.93
N ILE A 30 -0.44 -15.31 -6.77
CA ILE A 30 -1.43 -14.27 -6.58
C ILE A 30 -2.03 -14.03 -7.95
N LEU A 31 -3.33 -14.24 -8.06
CA LEU A 31 -4.09 -13.71 -9.17
C LEU A 31 -3.90 -12.19 -9.10
N THR A 32 -3.19 -11.64 -10.08
CA THR A 32 -3.04 -10.21 -10.27
C THR A 32 -4.39 -9.70 -10.78
N SER A 33 -5.39 -9.64 -9.90
CA SER A 33 -6.57 -8.82 -10.16
C SER A 33 -6.06 -7.42 -10.51
N SER A 34 -6.58 -6.82 -11.56
CA SER A 34 -6.13 -5.51 -12.00
C SER A 34 -6.34 -4.50 -10.87
N VAL A 35 -5.52 -3.45 -10.81
CA VAL A 35 -5.67 -2.41 -9.77
C VAL A 35 -7.04 -1.74 -9.91
N GLU A 36 -7.55 -1.71 -11.14
CA GLU A 36 -8.86 -1.23 -11.53
C GLU A 36 -9.98 -2.05 -10.89
N ASP A 37 -9.89 -3.39 -10.91
CA ASP A 37 -10.89 -4.26 -10.25
C ASP A 37 -10.97 -3.98 -8.74
N VAL A 38 -9.81 -3.75 -8.11
CA VAL A 38 -9.73 -3.40 -6.69
C VAL A 38 -10.33 -2.02 -6.44
N ALA A 39 -10.09 -1.05 -7.32
CA ALA A 39 -10.65 0.29 -7.20
C ALA A 39 -12.19 0.27 -7.33
N ILE A 40 -12.70 -0.49 -8.30
CA ILE A 40 -14.15 -0.70 -8.50
C ILE A 40 -14.76 -1.33 -7.24
N ALA A 41 -14.14 -2.38 -6.71
CA ALA A 41 -14.65 -3.06 -5.53
C ALA A 41 -14.61 -2.19 -4.26
N VAL A 42 -13.63 -1.30 -4.13
CA VAL A 42 -13.60 -0.31 -3.04
C VAL A 42 -14.77 0.68 -3.17
N VAL A 43 -15.05 1.18 -4.37
CA VAL A 43 -16.18 2.10 -4.60
C VAL A 43 -17.53 1.43 -4.38
N GLU A 44 -17.68 0.19 -4.83
CA GLU A 44 -18.89 -0.61 -4.63
C GLU A 44 -19.12 -0.92 -3.15
N ALA A 45 -18.07 -1.36 -2.44
CA ALA A 45 -18.13 -1.57 -0.99
C ALA A 45 -18.46 -0.28 -0.22
N ASN A 46 -18.00 0.89 -0.71
CA ASN A 46 -18.29 2.17 -0.08
C ASN A 46 -19.74 2.57 -0.25
N SER A 47 -20.30 2.35 -1.44
CA SER A 47 -21.71 2.61 -1.75
C SER A 47 -22.67 1.78 -0.88
N GLN A 48 -22.21 0.62 -0.44
CA GLN A 48 -22.96 -0.28 0.45
C GLN A 48 -22.73 0.01 1.95
N SER A 49 -21.76 0.85 2.29
CA SER A 49 -21.42 1.18 3.68
C SER A 49 -22.31 2.29 4.21
N PRO A 50 -23.09 2.07 5.29
CA PRO A 50 -23.94 3.11 5.86
C PRO A 50 -23.14 4.28 6.48
N HIS A 51 -21.83 4.11 6.70
CA HIS A 51 -20.98 5.05 7.42
C HIS A 51 -19.92 5.71 6.52
N GLY A 52 -19.96 5.48 5.19
CA GLY A 52 -18.97 6.03 4.25
C GLY A 52 -17.53 5.55 4.47
N ASN A 53 -17.36 4.49 5.26
CA ASN A 53 -16.07 3.88 5.57
C ASN A 53 -16.04 2.46 4.99
N VAL A 54 -14.95 2.12 4.31
CA VAL A 54 -14.73 0.80 3.72
C VAL A 54 -13.67 0.03 4.51
N SER A 55 -14.02 -1.16 4.98
CA SER A 55 -13.06 -2.05 5.63
C SER A 55 -12.47 -3.05 4.64
N VAL A 56 -11.26 -3.53 4.93
CA VAL A 56 -10.59 -4.56 4.11
C VAL A 56 -11.43 -5.84 3.96
N PRO A 57 -12.16 -6.31 4.99
CA PRO A 57 -13.15 -7.38 4.82
C PRO A 57 -14.26 -7.08 3.82
N ASP A 58 -14.78 -5.85 3.76
CA ASP A 58 -15.88 -5.49 2.86
C ASP A 58 -15.42 -5.56 1.40
N VAL A 59 -14.25 -4.97 1.11
CA VAL A 59 -13.60 -5.08 -0.21
C VAL A 59 -13.31 -6.54 -0.56
N SER A 60 -12.91 -7.35 0.43
CA SER A 60 -12.63 -8.78 0.21
C SER A 60 -13.88 -9.58 -0.13
N ARG A 61 -15.06 -9.18 0.34
CA ARG A 61 -16.34 -9.82 0.00
C ARG A 61 -16.75 -9.47 -1.42
N VAL A 62 -16.61 -8.20 -1.83
CA VAL A 62 -16.92 -7.75 -3.19
C VAL A 62 -15.96 -8.38 -4.22
N LEU A 63 -14.66 -8.44 -3.89
CA LEU A 63 -13.67 -9.07 -4.78
C LEU A 63 -13.68 -10.60 -4.77
N ASP A 64 -14.38 -11.25 -3.82
CA ASP A 64 -14.24 -12.68 -3.49
C ASP A 64 -12.77 -13.14 -3.34
N MET A 65 -11.89 -12.23 -2.91
CA MET A 65 -10.44 -12.44 -2.84
C MET A 65 -9.82 -11.67 -1.67
N PRO A 66 -8.69 -12.14 -1.09
CA PRO A 66 -8.08 -11.51 0.07
C PRO A 66 -7.44 -10.15 -0.27
N ALA A 67 -8.24 -9.08 -0.18
CA ALA A 67 -7.85 -7.69 -0.47
C ALA A 67 -6.56 -7.26 0.26
N ARG A 68 -6.35 -7.74 1.50
CA ARG A 68 -5.12 -7.46 2.29
C ARG A 68 -3.83 -7.88 1.58
N LYS A 69 -3.83 -8.96 0.79
CA LYS A 69 -2.64 -9.40 0.05
C LYS A 69 -2.35 -8.48 -1.13
N ILE A 70 -3.40 -8.01 -1.79
CA ILE A 70 -3.32 -7.11 -2.94
C ILE A 70 -2.82 -5.73 -2.49
N LEU A 71 -3.46 -5.15 -1.47
CA LEU A 71 -3.04 -3.87 -0.87
C LEU A 71 -1.54 -3.89 -0.49
N ARG A 72 -1.07 -4.98 0.12
CA ARG A 72 0.33 -5.08 0.58
C ARG A 72 1.35 -5.37 -0.51
N ARG A 73 1.01 -6.17 -1.53
CA ARG A 73 1.98 -6.64 -2.53
C ARG A 73 1.94 -5.87 -3.85
N ILE A 74 0.77 -5.34 -4.22
CA ILE A 74 0.58 -4.59 -5.46
C ILE A 74 0.68 -3.10 -5.17
N LEU A 75 -0.11 -2.60 -4.20
CA LEU A 75 -0.14 -1.17 -3.88
C LEU A 75 0.92 -0.75 -2.85
N ASN A 76 1.68 -1.69 -2.28
CA ASN A 76 2.61 -1.46 -1.15
C ASN A 76 1.98 -0.70 0.02
N LEU A 77 0.65 -0.71 0.13
CA LEU A 77 -0.11 -0.09 1.20
C LEU A 77 -0.10 -1.04 2.38
N TYR A 78 0.72 -0.69 3.36
CA TYR A 78 0.62 -1.30 4.66
C TYR A 78 -0.47 -0.54 5.43
N PRO A 79 -1.53 -1.22 5.88
CA PRO A 79 -2.46 -0.66 6.83
C PRO A 79 -1.74 -0.55 8.19
N TYR A 80 -0.73 0.31 8.25
CA TYR A 80 -0.25 0.86 9.50
C TYR A 80 -1.21 1.96 9.89
N LYS A 81 -1.42 2.09 11.19
CA LYS A 81 -2.42 2.96 11.80
C LYS A 81 -2.14 4.41 11.39
N ILE A 82 -2.73 4.85 10.28
CA ILE A 82 -2.84 6.26 9.94
C ILE A 82 -3.76 6.83 11.01
N LYS A 83 -3.16 7.41 12.03
CA LYS A 83 -3.90 8.22 12.99
C LYS A 83 -4.12 9.57 12.32
N PRO A 84 -5.36 10.05 12.17
CA PRO A 84 -5.58 11.45 11.85
C PRO A 84 -4.87 12.25 12.93
N LEU A 85 -3.85 13.04 12.56
CA LEU A 85 -3.13 13.87 13.51
C LEU A 85 -4.02 15.02 14.01
N HIS A 86 -4.93 15.48 13.14
CA HIS A 86 -5.97 16.47 13.44
C HIS A 86 -7.22 16.13 12.63
N GLN A 87 -8.40 16.28 13.24
CA GLN A 87 -9.69 16.22 12.53
C GLN A 87 -9.91 17.54 11.81
N LEU A 88 -10.04 17.49 10.49
CA LEU A 88 -10.29 18.68 9.65
C LEU A 88 -11.69 19.21 9.91
N GLN A 89 -11.82 20.53 10.10
CA GLN A 89 -13.12 21.20 10.07
C GLN A 89 -13.54 21.41 8.60
N ASP A 90 -14.84 21.54 8.34
CA ASP A 90 -15.34 21.70 6.96
C ASP A 90 -14.74 22.91 6.23
N GLY A 91 -14.45 24.00 6.95
CA GLY A 91 -13.77 25.19 6.40
C GLY A 91 -12.26 25.01 6.17
N ASP A 92 -11.63 24.00 6.77
CA ASP A 92 -10.19 23.76 6.59
C ASP A 92 -9.89 23.15 5.22
N SER A 93 -10.87 22.49 4.60
CA SER A 93 -10.69 21.82 3.31
C SER A 93 -10.30 22.82 2.22
N GLU A 94 -11.07 23.90 2.08
CA GLU A 94 -10.83 24.94 1.08
C GLU A 94 -9.51 25.69 1.32
N VAL A 95 -9.21 26.00 2.58
CA VAL A 95 -7.95 26.68 2.95
C VAL A 95 -6.75 25.80 2.62
N ARG A 96 -6.84 24.49 2.90
CA ARG A 96 -5.74 23.54 2.65
C ARG A 96 -5.59 23.21 1.17
N THR A 97 -6.69 23.10 0.42
CA THR A 97 -6.62 22.88 -1.04
C THR A 97 -6.04 24.11 -1.74
N THR A 98 -6.47 25.30 -1.35
CA THR A 98 -5.92 26.57 -1.88
C THR A 98 -4.43 26.67 -1.57
N PHE A 99 -4.03 26.44 -0.32
CA PHE A 99 -2.61 26.41 0.05
C PHE A 99 -1.82 25.37 -0.76
N ALA A 100 -2.33 24.16 -0.93
CA ALA A 100 -1.65 23.11 -1.69
C ALA A 100 -1.49 23.47 -3.17
N LEU A 101 -2.51 24.09 -3.79
CA LEU A 101 -2.47 24.55 -5.17
C LEU A 101 -1.49 25.69 -5.37
N GLU A 102 -1.50 26.69 -4.47
CA GLU A 102 -0.53 27.78 -4.49
C GLU A 102 0.90 27.29 -4.26
N PHE A 103 1.07 26.37 -3.31
CA PHE A 103 2.35 25.74 -3.02
C PHE A 103 2.85 25.01 -4.27
N LEU A 104 2.01 24.19 -4.92
CA LEU A 104 2.34 23.45 -6.13
C LEU A 104 2.71 24.39 -7.30
N ALA A 105 1.94 25.45 -7.51
CA ALA A 105 2.23 26.44 -8.54
C ALA A 105 3.61 27.10 -8.31
N ARG A 106 3.95 27.41 -7.06
CA ARG A 106 5.28 27.94 -6.69
C ARG A 106 6.40 26.91 -6.83
N MET A 107 6.15 25.63 -6.52
CA MET A 107 7.15 24.57 -6.75
C MET A 107 7.56 24.47 -8.23
N LEU A 108 6.61 24.69 -9.15
CA LEU A 108 6.86 24.60 -10.58
C LEU A 108 7.69 25.79 -11.11
N VAL A 109 7.62 26.94 -10.43
CA VAL A 109 8.38 28.14 -10.78
C VAL A 109 9.78 28.11 -10.13
N ASP A 110 9.89 27.60 -8.90
CA ASP A 110 11.17 27.46 -8.18
C ASP A 110 11.26 26.10 -7.48
N VAL A 111 12.09 25.22 -8.03
CA VAL A 111 12.32 23.86 -7.51
C VAL A 111 13.10 23.84 -6.19
N THR A 112 13.79 24.92 -5.84
CA THR A 112 14.59 25.05 -4.60
C THR A 112 13.77 25.58 -3.43
N TRP A 113 12.70 26.33 -3.72
CA TRP A 113 11.82 26.96 -2.73
C TRP A 113 11.14 25.99 -1.74
N PRO A 114 10.61 24.82 -2.16
CA PRO A 114 9.94 23.89 -1.24
C PRO A 114 10.89 23.36 -0.16
N ARG A 115 12.15 23.12 -0.55
CA ARG A 115 13.19 22.70 0.39
C ARG A 115 13.50 23.79 1.40
N ASN A 116 13.54 25.04 0.96
CA ASN A 116 13.82 26.18 1.82
C ASN A 116 12.68 26.44 2.81
N VAL A 117 11.41 26.31 2.39
CA VAL A 117 10.25 26.50 3.27
C VAL A 117 10.10 25.37 4.29
N LEU A 118 10.33 24.13 3.86
CA LEU A 118 10.11 22.96 4.72
C LEU A 118 11.25 22.71 5.71
N TRP A 119 12.47 23.21 5.42
CA TRP A 119 13.67 22.81 6.16
C TRP A 119 14.58 23.97 6.60
N SER A 120 14.22 25.24 6.37
CA SER A 120 14.99 26.36 6.91
C SER A 120 14.58 26.67 8.36
N PRO A 121 15.53 26.89 9.29
CA PRO A 121 15.25 27.20 10.69
C PRO A 121 14.75 28.65 10.94
N LEU A 122 14.60 29.47 9.90
CA LEU A 122 14.19 30.87 10.00
C LEU A 122 12.89 31.06 9.22
N LEU A 123 11.82 31.39 9.95
CA LEU A 123 10.58 31.87 9.35
C LEU A 123 10.89 33.14 8.53
N PRO A 124 10.46 33.21 7.26
CA PRO A 124 10.63 34.42 6.46
C PRO A 124 9.87 35.61 7.07
N GLN A 125 10.45 36.80 7.01
CA GLN A 125 9.91 38.05 7.57
C GLN A 125 8.58 38.53 6.96
N TRP A 126 8.04 37.85 5.94
CA TRP A 126 6.72 38.14 5.37
C TRP A 126 5.57 37.41 6.07
N ALA A 127 5.85 36.62 7.11
CA ALA A 127 4.86 35.91 7.93
C ALA A 127 4.51 36.65 9.25
N LEU A 128 4.75 37.96 9.33
CA LEU A 128 4.29 38.87 10.39
C LEU A 128 3.37 39.95 9.80
#